data_AF-A0A840R400-F1
#
_entry.id   AF-A0A840R400-F1
#
_cell.length_a   1.000
_cell.length_b   1.000
_cell.length_c   1.000
_cell.angle_alpha   90.00
_cell.angle_beta   90.00
_cell.angle_gamma   90.00
#
_symmetry.space_group_name_H-M   'P 1'
#
loop_
_entity.id
_entity.type
_entity.pdbx_description
1 polymer ?
#
loop_
_entity_poly.entity_id
_entity_poly.type
_entity_poly.pdbx_seq_one_letter_code
_entity_poly.pdbx_strand_id
1 'polypeptide(L)'
;MKFPEDTITSMAQLLPQAGQAEDHREPDVQRDYSVEQLAIAANTTVRNIRAYQDRGVLPPPALQGRKGIYNNQHLSRLRLIANLLDRGYTLSSIRELLAALEEGVGLSEILGIETAVNSPWTNEAPTTLPMTELVRMFGTKLTPSAIKTAHDLGLFSVSGSKMRVSSMSTLKVAEELCATGIPLDELLDILRMMRGNVQKVANEFVKLVSQHVLEPYAEQKLPPKEELPKIAELIWRLRPLAEKVVDAELGRAMEIAASRFLADTLETIMDDLPKE
;
A
#
# COMPACT_ATOMS: atom_id res chain seq x y z
N MET A 1 7.58 22.44 -27.03
CA MET A 1 6.46 23.29 -26.56
C MET A 1 6.53 23.28 -25.04
N LYS A 2 6.70 24.43 -24.39
CA LYS A 2 6.79 24.54 -22.92
C LYS A 2 5.40 24.25 -22.34
N PHE A 3 5.36 23.56 -21.21
CA PHE A 3 4.13 23.49 -20.42
C PHE A 3 3.59 24.90 -20.17
N PRO A 4 2.28 25.14 -20.32
CA PRO A 4 1.69 26.35 -19.81
C PRO A 4 1.82 26.27 -18.27
N GLU A 5 2.68 27.10 -17.70
CA GLU A 5 2.79 27.31 -16.25
C GLU A 5 1.42 27.60 -15.61
N ASP A 6 0.48 28.08 -16.44
CA ASP A 6 -0.92 28.32 -16.12
C ASP A 6 -1.70 27.07 -15.72
N THR A 7 -1.37 25.86 -16.16
CA THR A 7 -2.16 24.66 -15.77
C THR A 7 -1.84 24.19 -14.36
N ILE A 8 -0.55 24.20 -13.99
CA ILE A 8 -0.10 23.91 -12.62
C ILE A 8 -0.59 25.01 -11.67
N THR A 9 -0.58 26.26 -12.12
CA THR A 9 -1.07 27.42 -11.35
C THR A 9 -2.61 27.43 -11.25
N SER A 10 -3.33 27.04 -12.30
CA SER A 10 -4.80 26.98 -12.30
C SER A 10 -5.33 25.83 -11.46
N MET A 11 -4.63 24.69 -11.40
CA MET A 11 -4.93 23.63 -10.43
C MET A 11 -4.65 24.07 -8.99
N ALA A 12 -3.69 24.98 -8.77
CA ALA A 12 -3.42 25.57 -7.46
C ALA A 12 -4.47 26.62 -7.04
N GLN A 13 -5.21 27.24 -7.97
CA GLN A 13 -6.18 28.32 -7.69
C GLN A 13 -7.63 27.86 -7.50
N LEU A 14 -7.98 26.63 -7.89
CA LEU A 14 -9.36 26.10 -7.82
C LEU A 14 -9.67 25.30 -6.54
N LEU A 15 -8.74 25.26 -5.58
CA LEU A 15 -8.98 24.67 -4.25
C LEU A 15 -9.64 25.71 -3.33
N PRO A 16 -10.71 25.35 -2.59
CA PRO A 16 -11.23 26.21 -1.53
C PRO A 16 -10.13 26.47 -0.51
N GLN A 17 -9.98 27.74 -0.09
CA GLN A 17 -9.12 28.11 1.02
C GLN A 17 -9.65 27.51 2.33
N ALA A 18 -9.30 26.26 2.60
CA ALA A 18 -9.36 25.73 3.96
C ALA A 18 -8.19 26.36 4.73
N GLY A 19 -8.53 27.26 5.65
CA GLY A 19 -7.61 28.08 6.40
C GLY A 19 -6.52 27.29 7.12
N GLN A 20 -5.34 27.92 7.19
CA GLN A 20 -4.41 27.89 8.32
C GLN A 20 -4.33 26.53 9.06
N ALA A 21 -3.82 25.51 8.39
CA ALA A 21 -3.14 24.42 9.07
C ALA A 21 -1.64 24.73 9.01
N GLU A 22 -1.07 24.90 10.21
CA GLU A 22 0.30 25.29 10.47
C GLU A 22 1.33 24.51 9.66
N ASP A 23 2.44 25.20 9.37
CA ASP A 23 3.71 24.73 8.83
C ASP A 23 4.19 23.42 9.48
N HIS A 24 3.64 22.30 9.02
CA HIS A 24 4.19 20.97 9.23
C HIS A 24 4.82 20.55 7.90
N ARG A 25 5.93 21.19 7.55
CA ARG A 25 7.01 20.46 6.89
C ARG A 25 7.48 19.39 7.87
N GLU A 26 6.75 18.28 7.96
CA GLU A 26 7.34 17.08 8.54
C GLU A 26 8.54 16.75 7.64
N PRO A 27 9.76 16.74 8.21
CA PRO A 27 10.94 16.39 7.43
C PRO A 27 10.69 15.02 6.82
N ASP A 28 11.22 14.76 5.61
CA ASP A 28 11.33 13.41 5.07
C ASP A 28 11.93 12.52 6.16
N VAL A 29 11.07 11.82 6.92
CA VAL A 29 11.52 11.06 8.08
C VAL A 29 12.22 9.86 7.48
N GLN A 30 13.53 9.99 7.27
CA GLN A 30 14.46 8.88 7.13
C GLN A 30 14.22 7.98 8.33
N ARG A 31 13.33 7.01 8.14
CA ARG A 31 13.05 6.01 9.16
C ARG A 31 14.24 5.09 9.17
N ASP A 32 14.89 5.07 10.32
CA ASP A 32 15.99 4.18 10.63
C ASP A 32 15.42 2.85 11.11
N TYR A 33 15.86 1.78 10.48
CA TYR A 33 15.47 0.40 10.74
C TYR A 33 16.67 -0.37 11.28
N SER A 34 16.44 -1.14 12.34
CA SER A 34 17.29 -2.30 12.63
C SER A 34 17.14 -3.35 11.53
N VAL A 35 18.08 -4.29 11.41
CA VAL A 35 17.99 -5.36 10.40
C VAL A 35 16.72 -6.21 10.59
N GLU A 36 16.26 -6.40 11.82
CA GLU A 36 15.02 -7.12 12.13
C GLU A 36 13.79 -6.32 11.70
N GLN A 37 13.76 -5.01 11.98
CA GLN A 37 12.67 -4.12 11.55
C GLN A 37 12.61 -4.01 10.02
N LEU A 38 13.77 -3.95 9.36
CA LEU A 38 13.86 -3.92 7.91
C LEU A 38 13.35 -5.22 7.28
N ALA A 39 13.72 -6.39 7.84
CA ALA A 39 13.21 -7.68 7.40
C ALA A 39 11.68 -7.73 7.45
N ILE A 40 11.10 -7.24 8.55
CA ILE A 40 9.64 -7.15 8.71
C ILE A 40 9.05 -6.19 7.68
N ALA A 41 9.63 -5.00 7.49
CA ALA A 41 9.10 -3.99 6.58
C ALA A 41 9.19 -4.42 5.10
N ALA A 42 10.25 -5.12 4.72
CA ALA A 42 10.52 -5.59 3.37
C ALA A 42 9.87 -6.94 3.04
N ASN A 43 9.13 -7.54 3.98
CA ASN A 43 8.53 -8.87 3.83
C ASN A 43 9.58 -9.95 3.45
N THR A 44 10.73 -9.94 4.13
CA THR A 44 11.82 -10.88 3.89
C THR A 44 12.43 -11.34 5.21
N THR A 45 13.52 -12.11 5.16
CA THR A 45 14.24 -12.58 6.35
C THR A 45 15.55 -11.83 6.54
N VAL A 46 16.03 -11.72 7.79
CA VAL A 46 17.38 -11.20 8.08
C VAL A 46 18.46 -11.99 7.33
N ARG A 47 18.25 -13.30 7.15
CA ARG A 47 19.13 -14.16 6.35
C ARG A 47 19.21 -13.69 4.89
N ASN A 48 18.07 -13.38 4.27
CA ASN A 48 18.03 -12.89 2.90
C ASN A 48 18.66 -11.50 2.77
N ILE A 49 18.41 -10.59 3.73
CA ILE A 49 19.03 -9.27 3.73
C ILE A 49 20.56 -9.38 3.72
N ARG A 50 21.13 -10.18 4.63
CA ARG A 50 22.58 -10.43 4.68
C ARG A 50 23.09 -11.06 3.38
N ALA A 51 22.37 -12.05 2.84
CA ALA A 51 22.73 -12.66 1.58
C ALA A 51 22.72 -11.67 0.39
N TYR A 52 21.83 -10.68 0.39
CA TYR A 52 21.80 -9.62 -0.62
C TYR A 52 22.94 -8.62 -0.45
N GLN A 53 23.36 -8.35 0.79
CA GLN A 53 24.56 -7.55 1.09
C GLN A 53 25.83 -8.26 0.65
N ASP A 54 25.99 -9.53 1.01
CA ASP A 54 27.15 -10.35 0.65
C ASP A 54 27.32 -10.47 -0.86
N ARG A 55 26.19 -10.49 -1.59
CA ARG A 55 26.16 -10.52 -3.07
C ARG A 55 26.26 -9.13 -3.71
N GLY A 56 26.38 -8.06 -2.92
CA GLY A 56 26.53 -6.68 -3.39
C GLY A 56 25.30 -6.12 -4.11
N VAL A 57 24.12 -6.69 -3.87
CA VAL A 57 22.85 -6.22 -4.45
C VAL A 57 22.17 -5.21 -3.51
N LEU A 58 22.49 -5.24 -2.22
CA LEU A 58 22.09 -4.27 -1.22
C LEU A 58 23.34 -3.58 -0.65
N PRO A 59 23.38 -2.24 -0.58
CA PRO A 59 24.51 -1.54 0.03
C PRO A 59 24.64 -1.87 1.53
N PRO A 60 25.86 -1.70 2.11
CA PRO A 60 26.06 -1.86 3.53
C PRO A 60 25.31 -0.78 4.32
N PRO A 61 24.86 -1.08 5.55
CA PRO A 61 24.13 -0.13 6.37
C PRO A 61 25.08 0.95 6.93
N ALA A 62 24.51 2.08 7.35
CA ALA A 62 25.25 3.06 8.12
C ALA A 62 25.57 2.48 9.50
N LEU A 63 26.81 2.64 9.97
CA LEU A 63 27.21 2.16 11.29
C LEU A 63 26.93 3.22 12.34
N GLN A 64 26.02 2.93 13.26
CA GLN A 64 25.81 3.72 14.46
C GLN A 64 26.32 2.91 15.66
N GLY A 65 27.57 3.15 16.04
CA GLY A 65 28.30 2.34 17.02
C GLY A 65 28.56 0.92 16.49
N ARG A 66 28.03 -0.11 17.16
CA ARG A 66 28.13 -1.52 16.76
C ARG A 66 26.91 -2.05 16.00
N LYS A 67 25.89 -1.21 15.79
CA LYS A 67 24.64 -1.60 15.11
C LYS A 67 24.59 -0.98 13.72
N GLY A 68 24.28 -1.80 12.72
CA GLY A 68 24.00 -1.33 11.36
C GLY A 68 22.56 -0.81 11.30
N ILE A 69 22.42 0.44 10.90
CA ILE A 69 21.15 1.13 10.71
C ILE A 69 20.87 1.25 9.22
N TYR A 70 19.66 0.88 8.85
CA TYR A 70 19.17 0.90 7.48
C TYR A 70 18.13 2.00 7.34
N ASN A 71 18.11 2.70 6.21
CA ASN A 71 17.13 3.75 5.96
C ASN A 71 16.04 3.28 4.97
N ASN A 72 15.08 4.16 4.67
CA ASN A 72 14.03 3.91 3.68
C ASN A 72 14.57 3.50 2.29
N GLN A 73 15.76 3.95 1.89
CA GLN A 73 16.34 3.55 0.59
C GLN A 73 16.66 2.05 0.54
N HIS A 74 17.09 1.46 1.67
CA HIS A 74 17.31 0.03 1.77
C HIS A 74 16.00 -0.75 1.67
N LEU A 75 14.93 -0.24 2.30
CA LEU A 75 13.61 -0.86 2.25
C LEU A 75 13.05 -0.90 0.83
N SER A 76 13.15 0.22 0.11
CA SER A 76 12.72 0.30 -1.28
C SER A 76 13.48 -0.70 -2.14
N ARG A 77 14.81 -0.64 -2.11
CA ARG A 77 15.67 -1.53 -2.90
C ARG A 77 15.36 -3.00 -2.64
N LEU A 78 15.08 -3.39 -1.40
CA LEU A 78 14.63 -4.75 -1.05
C LEU A 78 13.30 -5.14 -1.72
N ARG A 79 12.34 -4.22 -1.81
CA ARG A 79 11.07 -4.45 -2.51
C ARG A 79 11.25 -4.54 -4.02
N LEU A 80 12.12 -3.75 -4.64
CA LEU A 80 12.45 -3.91 -6.05
C LEU A 80 13.11 -5.26 -6.32
N ILE A 81 14.08 -5.65 -5.49
CA ILE A 81 14.73 -6.97 -5.59
C ILE A 81 13.67 -8.07 -5.51
N ALA A 82 12.74 -8.01 -4.56
CA ALA A 82 11.65 -8.99 -4.42
C ALA A 82 10.76 -9.04 -5.68
N ASN A 83 10.29 -7.89 -6.17
CA ASN A 83 9.47 -7.81 -7.38
C ASN A 83 10.16 -8.36 -8.64
N LEU A 84 11.47 -8.15 -8.78
CA LEU A 84 12.24 -8.68 -9.91
C LEU A 84 12.46 -10.19 -9.78
N LEU A 85 12.73 -10.68 -8.58
CA LEU A 85 12.83 -12.12 -8.31
C LEU A 85 11.51 -12.85 -8.61
N ASP A 86 10.38 -12.26 -8.21
CA ASP A 86 9.04 -12.82 -8.49
C ASP A 86 8.73 -12.90 -10.00
N ARG A 87 9.37 -12.05 -10.81
CA ARG A 87 9.31 -12.07 -12.28
C ARG A 87 10.33 -13.00 -12.93
N GLY A 88 11.09 -13.76 -12.14
CA GLY A 88 12.06 -14.76 -12.61
C GLY A 88 13.46 -14.21 -12.91
N TYR A 89 13.77 -12.97 -12.54
CA TYR A 89 15.12 -12.44 -12.71
C TYR A 89 16.09 -13.08 -11.71
N THR A 90 17.34 -13.29 -12.13
CA THR A 90 18.39 -13.81 -11.24
C THR A 90 19.03 -12.66 -10.44
N LEU A 91 19.54 -12.95 -9.24
CA LEU A 91 20.26 -11.97 -8.41
C LEU A 91 21.45 -11.32 -9.14
N SER A 92 22.15 -12.06 -10.01
CA SER A 92 23.24 -11.53 -10.83
C SER A 92 22.74 -10.51 -11.86
N SER A 93 21.65 -10.83 -12.58
CA SER A 93 21.04 -9.90 -13.53
C SER A 93 20.49 -8.65 -12.83
N ILE A 94 19.91 -8.81 -11.65
CA ILE A 94 19.42 -7.69 -10.83
C ILE A 94 20.60 -6.79 -10.40
N ARG A 95 21.72 -7.38 -9.97
CA ARG A 95 22.92 -6.63 -9.61
C ARG A 95 23.48 -5.83 -10.79
N GLU A 96 23.58 -6.44 -11.97
CA GLU A 96 24.07 -5.76 -13.18
C GLU A 96 23.14 -4.62 -13.61
N LEU A 97 21.82 -4.83 -13.53
CA LEU A 97 20.84 -3.80 -13.85
C LEU A 97 20.94 -2.63 -12.87
N LEU A 98 21.07 -2.90 -11.57
CA LEU A 98 21.23 -1.87 -10.56
C LEU A 98 22.56 -1.11 -10.71
N ALA A 99 23.65 -1.81 -11.03
CA ALA A 99 24.96 -1.19 -11.26
C ALA A 99 24.96 -0.29 -12.52
N ALA A 100 24.35 -0.73 -13.62
CA ALA A 100 24.20 0.08 -14.83
C ALA A 100 23.33 1.32 -14.57
N LEU A 101 22.37 1.23 -13.66
CA LEU A 101 21.53 2.35 -13.25
C LEU A 101 22.31 3.37 -12.42
N GLU A 102 23.19 2.90 -11.53
CA GLU A 102 24.08 3.73 -10.70
C GLU A 102 25.11 4.53 -11.54
N GLU A 103 25.56 3.99 -12.67
CA GLU A 103 26.52 4.68 -13.56
C GLU A 103 25.86 5.71 -14.50
N GLY A 104 24.59 5.53 -14.88
CA GLY A 104 23.88 6.42 -15.81
C GLY A 104 23.02 7.50 -15.13
N VAL A 105 22.41 7.18 -13.99
CA VAL A 105 21.44 8.03 -13.28
C VAL A 105 21.75 8.06 -11.78
N GLY A 106 21.52 9.19 -11.12
CA GLY A 106 21.68 9.27 -9.67
C GLY A 106 20.69 8.31 -9.01
N LEU A 107 21.16 7.15 -8.55
CA LEU A 107 20.31 6.11 -7.96
C LEU A 107 19.45 6.66 -6.80
N SER A 108 19.93 7.65 -6.06
CA SER A 108 19.17 8.34 -5.02
C SER A 108 17.84 8.92 -5.53
N GLU A 109 17.81 9.40 -6.78
CA GLU A 109 16.65 10.03 -7.42
C GLU A 109 15.64 8.97 -7.90
N ILE A 110 16.12 7.87 -8.49
CA ILE A 110 15.29 6.72 -8.88
C ILE A 110 14.77 5.99 -7.65
N LEU A 111 15.60 5.82 -6.62
CA LEU A 111 15.17 5.25 -5.34
C LEU A 111 14.18 6.15 -4.62
N GLY A 112 14.22 7.48 -4.82
CA GLY A 112 13.21 8.40 -4.29
C GLY A 112 11.83 8.11 -4.86
N ILE A 113 11.73 7.92 -6.19
CA ILE A 113 10.50 7.48 -6.86
C ILE A 113 10.14 6.05 -6.45
N GLU A 114 11.10 5.14 -6.42
CA GLU A 114 10.87 3.76 -6.02
C GLU A 114 10.34 3.68 -4.58
N THR A 115 10.87 4.51 -3.68
CA THR A 115 10.35 4.65 -2.31
C THR A 115 8.94 5.21 -2.35
N ALA A 116 8.67 6.23 -3.16
CA ALA A 116 7.31 6.78 -3.31
C ALA A 116 6.32 5.77 -3.94
N VAL A 117 6.77 4.80 -4.75
CA VAL A 117 5.90 3.78 -5.36
C VAL A 117 5.75 2.56 -4.45
N ASN A 118 6.86 2.07 -3.89
CA ASN A 118 6.94 0.82 -3.13
C ASN A 118 6.69 1.02 -1.64
N SER A 119 6.72 2.24 -1.08
CA SER A 119 6.36 2.48 0.32
C SER A 119 4.93 2.01 0.58
N PRO A 120 4.66 1.34 1.71
CA PRO A 120 3.31 0.87 1.98
C PRO A 120 2.39 2.09 2.00
N TRP A 121 1.27 1.98 1.29
CA TRP A 121 0.23 3.02 1.26
C TRP A 121 -0.56 3.06 2.57
N THR A 122 -0.47 1.99 3.36
CA THR A 122 -1.01 1.90 4.70
C THR A 122 0.05 2.22 5.73
N ASN A 123 -0.26 3.08 6.70
CA ASN A 123 0.65 3.41 7.80
C ASN A 123 0.73 2.29 8.87
N GLU A 124 -0.05 1.22 8.71
CA GLU A 124 -0.09 0.10 9.64
C GLU A 124 1.05 -0.89 9.38
N ALA A 125 1.85 -1.13 10.42
CA ALA A 125 2.91 -2.13 10.37
C ALA A 125 2.34 -3.54 10.52
N PRO A 126 2.71 -4.50 9.64
CA PRO A 126 2.31 -5.89 9.79
C PRO A 126 2.70 -6.44 11.16
N THR A 127 1.74 -7.07 11.84
CA THR A 127 1.92 -7.56 13.21
C THR A 127 2.04 -9.08 13.21
N THR A 128 2.92 -9.61 14.06
CA THR A 128 3.09 -11.05 14.22
C THR A 128 2.33 -11.54 15.44
N LEU A 129 1.44 -12.52 15.26
CA LEU A 129 0.66 -13.14 16.33
C LEU A 129 0.70 -14.68 16.25
N PRO A 130 0.56 -15.36 17.41
CA PRO A 130 0.43 -16.82 17.43
C PRO A 130 -0.94 -17.25 16.87
N MET A 131 -1.01 -18.48 16.35
CA MET A 131 -2.27 -19.06 15.84
C MET A 131 -3.38 -19.12 16.91
N THR A 132 -2.99 -19.31 18.17
CA THR A 132 -3.90 -19.31 19.31
C THR A 132 -4.70 -18.00 19.44
N GLU A 133 -4.13 -16.87 19.00
CA GLU A 133 -4.81 -15.58 19.05
C GLU A 133 -5.97 -15.53 18.05
N LEU A 134 -5.77 -15.97 16.80
CA LEU A 134 -6.87 -16.06 15.81
C LEU A 134 -7.97 -17.01 16.26
N VAL A 135 -7.59 -18.15 16.85
CA VAL A 135 -8.57 -19.08 17.41
C VAL A 135 -9.36 -18.43 18.56
N ARG A 136 -8.73 -17.58 19.37
CA ARG A 136 -9.44 -16.84 20.43
C ARG A 136 -10.42 -15.82 19.85
N MET A 137 -10.02 -15.08 18.81
CA MET A 137 -10.84 -14.03 18.19
C MET A 137 -12.05 -14.60 17.43
N PHE A 138 -11.83 -15.64 16.62
CA PHE A 138 -12.86 -16.15 15.70
C PHE A 138 -13.49 -17.47 16.16
N GLY A 139 -12.84 -18.21 17.07
CA GLY A 139 -13.37 -19.46 17.61
C GLY A 139 -13.78 -20.45 16.52
N THR A 140 -15.02 -20.92 16.58
CA THR A 140 -15.60 -21.86 15.61
C THR A 140 -15.89 -21.24 14.23
N LYS A 141 -15.87 -19.90 14.11
CA LYS A 141 -16.06 -19.18 12.84
C LYS A 141 -14.83 -19.28 11.94
N LEU A 142 -13.69 -19.71 12.49
CA LEU A 142 -12.47 -19.95 11.74
C LEU A 142 -12.55 -21.28 10.98
N THR A 143 -13.39 -21.32 9.94
CA THR A 143 -13.59 -22.52 9.10
C THR A 143 -12.37 -22.77 8.21
N PRO A 144 -12.14 -24.01 7.73
CA PRO A 144 -11.08 -24.28 6.75
C PRO A 144 -11.22 -23.45 5.46
N SER A 145 -12.47 -23.16 5.06
CA SER A 145 -12.79 -22.28 3.94
C SER A 145 -12.34 -20.84 4.22
N ALA A 146 -12.70 -20.29 5.38
CA ALA A 146 -12.33 -18.94 5.79
C ALA A 146 -10.81 -18.77 5.86
N ILE A 147 -10.10 -19.75 6.42
CA ILE A 147 -8.62 -19.73 6.49
C ILE A 147 -8.02 -19.71 5.08
N LYS A 148 -8.50 -20.56 4.18
CA LYS A 148 -8.04 -20.59 2.79
C LYS A 148 -8.29 -19.26 2.08
N THR A 149 -9.51 -18.73 2.17
CA THR A 149 -9.86 -17.44 1.56
C THR A 149 -9.02 -16.30 2.14
N ALA A 150 -8.83 -16.24 3.45
CA ALA A 150 -7.99 -15.24 4.10
C ALA A 150 -6.52 -15.34 3.67
N HIS A 151 -6.01 -16.55 3.45
CA HIS A 151 -4.68 -16.79 2.87
C HIS A 151 -4.60 -16.34 1.41
N ASP A 152 -5.58 -16.69 0.58
CA ASP A 152 -5.63 -16.29 -0.84
C ASP A 152 -5.76 -14.76 -0.99
N LEU A 153 -6.40 -14.10 -0.04
CA LEU A 153 -6.45 -12.65 0.10
C LEU A 153 -5.17 -12.07 0.74
N GLY A 154 -4.17 -12.88 1.10
CA GLY A 154 -2.92 -12.39 1.70
C GLY A 154 -3.12 -11.61 3.01
N LEU A 155 -4.17 -11.91 3.78
CA LEU A 155 -4.43 -11.27 5.08
C LEU A 155 -3.43 -11.70 6.13
N PHE A 156 -2.85 -12.89 5.96
CA PHE A 156 -1.75 -13.36 6.77
C PHE A 156 -0.76 -14.17 5.95
N SER A 157 0.45 -14.30 6.48
CA SER A 157 1.47 -15.24 6.02
C SER A 157 1.97 -16.06 7.20
N VAL A 158 2.26 -17.34 6.99
CA VAL A 158 2.72 -18.24 8.04
C VAL A 158 4.24 -18.28 8.03
N SER A 159 4.86 -18.00 9.18
CA SER A 159 6.31 -18.12 9.39
C SER A 159 6.56 -19.01 10.61
N GLY A 160 6.69 -20.31 10.38
CA GLY A 160 6.81 -21.31 11.44
C GLY A 160 5.55 -21.37 12.31
N SER A 161 5.70 -21.15 13.62
CA SER A 161 4.59 -21.17 14.60
C SER A 161 3.87 -19.82 14.75
N LYS A 162 4.31 -18.80 14.03
CA LYS A 162 3.76 -17.45 14.10
C LYS A 162 3.14 -17.06 12.76
N MET A 163 2.06 -16.30 12.82
CA MET A 163 1.44 -15.70 11.64
C MET A 163 1.73 -14.21 11.63
N ARG A 164 2.04 -13.70 10.45
CA ARG A 164 2.17 -12.27 10.20
C ARG A 164 0.89 -11.80 9.53
N VAL A 165 0.12 -10.97 10.22
CA VAL A 165 -1.11 -10.36 9.73
C VAL A 165 -0.80 -9.01 9.10
N SER A 166 -1.38 -8.77 7.93
CA SER A 166 -1.12 -7.60 7.10
C SER A 166 -1.70 -6.31 7.70
N SER A 167 -2.85 -6.41 8.38
CA SER A 167 -3.53 -5.29 9.06
C SER A 167 -4.24 -5.79 10.31
N MET A 168 -3.83 -5.31 11.48
CA MET A 168 -4.45 -5.62 12.76
C MET A 168 -5.77 -4.87 12.94
N SER A 169 -5.89 -3.65 12.42
CA SER A 169 -7.13 -2.87 12.40
C SER A 169 -8.24 -3.61 11.66
N THR A 170 -7.97 -4.12 10.46
CA THR A 170 -8.90 -4.94 9.68
C THR A 170 -9.32 -6.19 10.46
N LEU A 171 -8.37 -6.83 11.14
CA LEU A 171 -8.65 -8.05 11.92
C LEU A 171 -9.59 -7.79 13.10
N LYS A 172 -9.41 -6.66 13.81
CA LYS A 172 -10.29 -6.26 14.93
C LYS A 172 -11.70 -5.90 14.46
N VAL A 173 -11.81 -5.18 13.34
CA VAL A 173 -13.13 -4.89 12.74
C VAL A 173 -13.85 -6.18 12.36
N ALA A 174 -13.13 -7.15 11.77
CA ALA A 174 -13.70 -8.45 11.45
C ALA A 174 -14.14 -9.22 12.71
N GLU A 175 -13.36 -9.18 13.80
CA GLU A 175 -13.74 -9.78 15.09
C GLU A 175 -15.04 -9.16 15.64
N GLU A 176 -15.16 -7.83 15.64
CA GLU A 176 -16.33 -7.10 16.12
C GLU A 176 -17.58 -7.41 15.29
N LEU A 177 -17.46 -7.38 13.96
CA LEU A 177 -18.56 -7.74 13.05
C LEU A 177 -18.95 -9.22 13.21
N CYS A 178 -17.98 -10.11 13.39
CA CYS A 178 -18.31 -11.50 13.69
C CYS A 178 -19.02 -11.63 15.05
N ALA A 179 -18.68 -10.82 16.05
CA ALA A 179 -19.31 -10.86 17.36
C ALA A 179 -20.81 -10.51 17.31
N THR A 180 -21.27 -9.75 16.32
CA THR A 180 -22.71 -9.45 16.11
C THR A 180 -23.48 -10.58 15.41
N GLY A 181 -22.80 -11.66 15.01
CA GLY A 181 -23.42 -12.83 14.37
C GLY A 181 -23.14 -12.95 12.88
N ILE A 182 -22.43 -12.00 12.28
CA ILE A 182 -22.07 -12.05 10.86
C ILE A 182 -21.05 -13.17 10.61
N PRO A 183 -21.29 -14.10 9.67
CA PRO A 183 -20.34 -15.16 9.36
C PRO A 183 -19.02 -14.62 8.79
N LEU A 184 -17.89 -15.19 9.24
CA LEU A 184 -16.56 -14.77 8.77
C LEU A 184 -16.38 -14.99 7.26
N ASP A 185 -16.92 -16.09 6.72
CA ASP A 185 -16.88 -16.38 5.28
C ASP A 185 -17.56 -15.26 4.46
N GLU A 186 -18.70 -14.71 4.92
CA GLU A 186 -19.39 -13.60 4.24
C GLU A 186 -18.58 -12.31 4.27
N LEU A 187 -17.95 -11.98 5.41
CA LEU A 187 -17.07 -10.81 5.52
C LEU A 187 -15.87 -10.92 4.56
N LEU A 188 -15.30 -12.12 4.44
CA LEU A 188 -14.19 -12.38 3.53
C LEU A 188 -14.60 -12.25 2.05
N ASP A 189 -15.81 -12.64 1.70
CA ASP A 189 -16.35 -12.46 0.35
C ASP A 189 -16.59 -10.99 0.02
N ILE A 190 -17.13 -10.21 0.95
CA ILE A 190 -17.24 -8.74 0.82
C ILE A 190 -15.85 -8.12 0.62
N LEU A 191 -14.86 -8.53 1.42
CA LEU A 191 -13.48 -8.04 1.31
C LEU A 191 -12.84 -8.40 -0.05
N ARG A 192 -13.07 -9.61 -0.56
CA ARG A 192 -12.62 -10.06 -1.88
C ARG A 192 -13.18 -9.16 -2.97
N MET A 193 -14.49 -8.91 -2.94
CA MET A 193 -15.19 -8.06 -3.90
C MET A 193 -14.71 -6.61 -3.83
N MET A 194 -14.60 -6.05 -2.62
CA MET A 194 -14.10 -4.70 -2.39
C MET A 194 -12.70 -4.51 -2.96
N ARG A 195 -11.77 -5.43 -2.68
CA ARG A 195 -10.40 -5.38 -3.23
C ARG A 195 -10.37 -5.39 -4.75
N GLY A 196 -11.20 -6.21 -5.38
CA GLY A 196 -11.31 -6.24 -6.84
C GLY A 196 -11.74 -4.88 -7.41
N ASN A 197 -12.69 -4.20 -6.77
CA ASN A 197 -13.17 -2.89 -7.20
C ASN A 197 -12.15 -1.78 -6.92
N VAL A 198 -11.54 -1.77 -5.74
CA VAL A 198 -10.48 -0.81 -5.39
C VAL A 198 -9.28 -0.97 -6.32
N GLN A 199 -8.90 -2.19 -6.69
CA GLN A 199 -7.79 -2.42 -7.62
C GLN A 199 -8.07 -1.84 -9.02
N LYS A 200 -9.32 -1.94 -9.51
CA LYS A 200 -9.71 -1.31 -10.78
C LYS A 200 -9.54 0.22 -10.72
N VAL A 201 -10.02 0.83 -9.64
CA VAL A 201 -9.90 2.27 -9.41
C VAL A 201 -8.43 2.69 -9.31
N ALA A 202 -7.62 1.95 -8.56
CA ALA A 202 -6.18 2.19 -8.43
C ALA A 202 -5.47 2.12 -9.79
N ASN A 203 -5.81 1.14 -10.63
CA ASN A 203 -5.24 1.02 -11.97
C ASN A 203 -5.58 2.24 -12.86
N GLU A 204 -6.81 2.75 -12.78
CA GLU A 204 -7.21 3.96 -13.53
C GLU A 204 -6.49 5.21 -13.02
N PHE A 205 -6.30 5.36 -11.70
CA PHE A 205 -5.47 6.44 -11.15
C PHE A 205 -4.03 6.38 -11.63
N VAL A 206 -3.40 5.19 -11.59
CA VAL A 206 -2.03 4.99 -12.10
C VAL A 206 -1.95 5.31 -13.59
N LYS A 207 -2.94 4.89 -14.38
CA LYS A 207 -3.02 5.21 -15.81
C LYS A 207 -3.14 6.71 -16.05
N LEU A 208 -3.99 7.40 -15.30
CA LEU A 208 -4.16 8.85 -15.39
C LEU A 208 -2.86 9.59 -15.09
N VAL A 209 -2.15 9.20 -14.01
CA VAL A 209 -0.83 9.76 -13.67
C VAL A 209 0.19 9.45 -14.77
N SER A 210 0.21 8.22 -15.28
CA SER A 210 1.11 7.85 -16.38
C SER A 210 0.89 8.69 -17.63
N GLN A 211 -0.36 8.99 -17.98
CA GLN A 211 -0.70 9.84 -19.11
C GLN A 211 -0.33 11.31 -18.84
N HIS A 212 -0.73 11.88 -17.71
CA HIS A 212 -0.58 13.33 -17.52
C HIS A 212 0.78 13.76 -16.98
N VAL A 213 1.54 12.84 -16.37
CA VAL A 213 2.84 13.13 -15.73
C VAL A 213 4.01 12.50 -16.48
N LEU A 214 3.85 11.30 -17.07
CA LEU A 214 4.95 10.57 -17.72
C LEU A 214 4.97 10.68 -19.24
N GLU A 215 3.83 10.90 -19.91
CA GLU A 215 3.73 11.12 -21.37
C GLU A 215 4.62 12.25 -21.93
N PRO A 216 4.89 13.35 -21.20
CA PRO A 216 5.85 14.38 -21.61
C PRO A 216 7.29 13.86 -21.74
N TYR A 217 7.60 12.72 -21.12
CA TYR A 217 8.88 12.04 -21.18
C TYR A 217 8.83 10.77 -22.06
N ALA A 218 7.72 10.50 -22.76
CA ALA A 218 7.53 9.25 -23.52
C ALA A 218 8.57 9.01 -24.63
N GLU A 219 9.18 10.08 -25.16
CA GLU A 219 10.26 9.97 -26.15
C GLU A 219 11.65 9.71 -25.52
N GLN A 220 11.79 9.84 -24.21
CA GLN A 220 13.01 9.55 -23.45
C GLN A 220 12.84 8.23 -22.68
N LYS A 221 13.88 7.39 -22.65
CA LYS A 221 13.82 6.11 -21.90
C LYS A 221 13.58 6.31 -20.39
N LEU A 222 13.97 7.45 -19.84
CA LEU A 222 13.76 7.87 -18.45
C LEU A 222 13.50 9.39 -18.41
N PRO A 223 12.71 9.90 -17.44
CA PRO A 223 12.61 11.34 -17.17
C PRO A 223 14.00 11.94 -16.80
N PRO A 224 14.24 13.24 -17.07
CA PRO A 224 15.45 13.94 -16.64
C PRO A 224 15.65 13.85 -15.13
N LYS A 225 16.92 13.81 -14.70
CA LYS A 225 17.31 13.69 -13.28
C LYS A 225 16.69 14.78 -12.41
N GLU A 226 16.55 16.00 -12.90
CA GLU A 226 15.95 17.12 -12.15
C GLU A 226 14.44 16.98 -11.93
N GLU A 227 13.75 16.16 -12.72
CA GLU A 227 12.30 15.98 -12.67
C GLU A 227 11.90 14.76 -11.82
N LEU A 228 12.82 13.81 -11.59
CA LEU A 228 12.55 12.61 -10.78
C LEU A 228 12.10 12.94 -9.33
N PRO A 229 12.73 13.90 -8.60
CA PRO A 229 12.26 14.28 -7.28
C PRO A 229 10.85 14.88 -7.27
N LYS A 230 10.48 15.63 -8.32
CA LYS A 230 9.15 16.23 -8.45
C LYS A 230 8.09 15.16 -8.68
N ILE A 231 8.39 14.13 -9.48
CA ILE A 231 7.50 12.97 -9.67
C ILE A 231 7.31 12.22 -8.35
N ALA A 232 8.37 11.99 -7.59
CA ALA A 232 8.28 11.36 -6.27
C ALA A 232 7.39 12.19 -5.32
N GLU A 233 7.57 13.51 -5.28
CA GLU A 233 6.76 14.42 -4.47
C GLU A 233 5.27 14.39 -4.87
N LEU A 234 4.99 14.41 -6.18
CA LEU A 234 3.62 14.28 -6.68
C LEU A 234 2.98 12.97 -6.23
N ILE A 235 3.69 11.85 -6.31
CA ILE A 235 3.20 10.55 -5.82
C ILE A 235 2.87 10.63 -4.33
N TRP A 236 3.75 11.20 -3.51
CA TRP A 236 3.52 11.36 -2.06
C TRP A 236 2.30 12.23 -1.76
N ARG A 237 2.09 13.32 -2.50
CA ARG A 237 0.95 14.23 -2.32
C ARG A 237 -0.36 13.64 -2.82
N LEU A 238 -0.32 12.79 -3.83
CA LEU A 238 -1.51 12.11 -4.35
C LEU A 238 -2.09 11.08 -3.36
N ARG A 239 -1.26 10.46 -2.51
CA ARG A 239 -1.72 9.40 -1.60
C ARG A 239 -2.85 9.82 -0.66
N PRO A 240 -2.67 10.86 0.19
CA PRO A 240 -3.73 11.26 1.12
C PRO A 240 -4.96 11.84 0.41
N LEU A 241 -4.81 12.33 -0.83
CA LEU A 241 -5.94 12.83 -1.61
C LEU A 241 -6.79 11.66 -2.14
N ALA A 242 -6.14 10.62 -2.67
CA ALA A 242 -6.84 9.42 -3.13
C ALA A 242 -7.58 8.73 -1.97
N GLU A 243 -6.95 8.61 -0.80
CA GLU A 243 -7.56 8.06 0.41
C GLU A 243 -8.83 8.83 0.81
N LYS A 244 -8.75 10.16 0.94
CA LYS A 244 -9.90 11.01 1.27
C LYS A 244 -11.06 10.86 0.28
N VAL A 245 -10.76 10.78 -1.03
CA VAL A 245 -11.79 10.61 -2.06
C VAL A 245 -12.45 9.24 -1.95
N VAL A 246 -11.67 8.18 -1.72
CA VAL A 246 -12.21 6.82 -1.55
C VAL A 246 -13.10 6.74 -0.31
N ASP A 247 -12.69 7.32 0.81
CA ASP A 247 -13.48 7.35 2.04
C ASP A 247 -14.81 8.09 1.85
N ALA A 248 -14.78 9.26 1.20
CA ALA A 248 -15.98 10.03 0.90
C ALA A 248 -16.93 9.27 -0.04
N GLU A 249 -16.40 8.65 -1.09
CA GLU A 249 -17.19 7.86 -2.04
C GLU A 249 -17.76 6.58 -1.42
N LEU A 250 -17.03 5.95 -0.49
CA LEU A 250 -17.54 4.84 0.30
C LEU A 250 -18.73 5.28 1.15
N GLY A 251 -18.61 6.40 1.87
CA GLY A 251 -19.70 6.97 2.66
C GLY A 251 -20.95 7.25 1.83
N ARG A 252 -20.78 7.92 0.68
CA ARG A 252 -21.87 8.19 -0.27
C ARG A 252 -22.52 6.91 -0.80
N ALA A 253 -21.72 5.90 -1.15
CA ALA A 253 -22.23 4.62 -1.65
C ALA A 253 -23.03 3.85 -0.58
N MET A 254 -22.56 3.88 0.67
CA MET A 254 -23.26 3.29 1.81
C MET A 254 -24.59 3.97 2.09
N GLU A 255 -24.65 5.31 2.04
CA GLU A 255 -25.89 6.07 2.25
C GLU A 255 -26.96 5.71 1.20
N ILE A 256 -26.55 5.60 -0.08
CA ILE A 256 -27.43 5.17 -1.16
C ILE A 256 -27.93 3.74 -0.95
N ALA A 257 -27.03 2.82 -0.56
CA ALA A 257 -27.38 1.43 -0.32
C ALA A 257 -28.35 1.26 0.87
N ALA A 258 -28.08 1.96 1.99
CA ALA A 258 -28.93 1.93 3.17
C ALA A 258 -30.32 2.52 2.89
N SER A 259 -30.38 3.64 2.17
CA SER A 259 -31.65 4.27 1.80
C SER A 259 -32.51 3.37 0.92
N ARG A 260 -31.90 2.68 -0.05
CA ARG A 260 -32.60 1.70 -0.90
C ARG A 260 -33.11 0.52 -0.09
N PHE A 261 -32.26 -0.07 0.75
CA PHE A 261 -32.65 -1.18 1.60
C PHE A 261 -33.83 -0.83 2.53
N LEU A 262 -33.82 0.37 3.11
CA LEU A 262 -34.93 0.86 3.93
C LEU A 262 -36.22 1.02 3.13
N ALA A 263 -36.14 1.58 1.92
CA ALA A 263 -37.29 1.73 1.03
C ALA A 263 -37.89 0.36 0.65
N ASP A 264 -37.05 -0.58 0.20
CA ASP A 264 -37.46 -1.93 -0.20
C ASP A 264 -38.09 -2.70 0.98
N THR A 265 -37.53 -2.55 2.18
CA THR A 265 -38.06 -3.16 3.40
C THR A 265 -39.43 -2.58 3.76
N LEU A 266 -39.59 -1.25 3.68
CA LEU A 266 -40.87 -0.60 3.95
C LEU A 266 -41.94 -0.98 2.93
N GLU A 267 -41.59 -1.08 1.65
CA GLU A 267 -42.49 -1.54 0.59
C GLU A 267 -42.96 -2.99 0.85
N THR A 268 -42.03 -3.88 1.21
CA THR A 268 -42.36 -5.27 1.57
C THR A 268 -43.31 -5.33 2.78
N ILE A 269 -43.05 -4.54 3.83
CA ILE A 269 -43.94 -4.47 5.00
C ILE A 269 -45.32 -3.90 4.63
N MET A 270 -45.37 -2.92 3.73
CA MET A 270 -46.63 -2.32 3.28
C MET A 270 -47.46 -3.28 2.41
N ASP A 271 -46.82 -4.13 1.62
CA ASP A 271 -47.49 -5.17 0.83
C ASP A 271 -48.03 -6.33 1.69
N ASP A 272 -47.36 -6.64 2.80
CA ASP A 272 -47.78 -7.68 3.76
C ASP A 272 -48.83 -7.19 4.78
N LEU A 273 -49.17 -5.90 4.79
CA LEU A 273 -50.25 -5.37 5.63
C LEU A 273 -51.63 -5.78 5.07
N PRO A 274 -52.53 -6.33 5.90
CA PRO A 274 -53.87 -6.69 5.45
C PRO A 274 -54.62 -5.45 4.96
N LYS A 275 -55.13 -5.50 3.73
CA LYS A 275 -55.99 -4.47 3.16
C LYS A 275 -57.36 -4.55 3.86
N GLU A 276 -57.68 -3.54 4.67
CA GLU A 276 -59.03 -3.34 5.23
C GLU A 276 -60.06 -2.96 4.16
#